data_AF-A0A4Q5S658-F1
#
_entry.id   AF-A0A4Q5S658-F1
#
_cell.length_a   1.000
_cell.length_b   1.000
_cell.length_c   1.000
_cell.angle_alpha   90.00
_cell.angle_beta   90.00
_cell.angle_gamma   90.00
#
_symmetry.space_group_name_H-M   'P 1'
#
loop_
_entity.id
_entity.type
_entity.pdbx_description
1 polymer ?
#
loop_
_entity_poly.entity_id
_entity_poly.type
_entity_poly.pdbx_seq_one_letter_code
_entity_poly.pdbx_strand_id
1 'polypeptide(L)' 'MKNPNSLKIFILEDDVWYGSMLNHYLSLNPDYEVRRFESSKAFFGALHEKPDVVT' A
#
# COMPACT_ATOMS: atom_id res chain seq x y z
N MET A 1 -4.50 18.43 1.67
CA MET A 1 -3.58 18.47 2.83
C MET A 1 -3.54 17.05 3.36
N LYS A 2 -2.36 16.39 3.46
CA LYS A 2 -2.29 15.01 3.99
C LYS A 2 -2.62 15.05 5.48
N ASN A 3 -3.52 14.16 5.92
CA ASN A 3 -3.89 14.07 7.33
C ASN A 3 -2.71 13.53 8.15
N PRO A 4 -2.41 14.12 9.32
CA PRO A 4 -1.24 13.77 10.12
C PRO A 4 -1.24 12.32 10.65
N ASN A 5 -2.38 11.63 10.57
CA ASN A 5 -2.57 10.24 10.99
C ASN A 5 -3.06 9.34 9.85
N SER A 6 -2.59 9.56 8.62
CA SER A 6 -2.98 8.69 7.50
C SER A 6 -2.48 7.25 7.72
N LEU A 7 -3.36 6.26 7.64
CA LEU A 7 -3.04 4.84 7.76
C LEU A 7 -2.19 4.41 6.56
N LYS A 8 -0.98 3.89 6.79
CA LYS A 8 -0.07 3.45 5.73
C LYS A 8 -0.30 1.97 5.41
N ILE A 9 -0.71 1.69 4.19
CA ILE A 9 -1.05 0.34 3.72
C ILE A 9 -0.09 -0.06 2.60
N PHE A 10 0.64 -1.16 2.80
CA PHE A 10 1.48 -1.76 1.76
C PHE A 10 0.78 -3.00 1.19
N ILE A 11 0.75 -3.09 -0.14
CA ILE A 11 0.13 -4.20 -0.89
C ILE A 11 1.23 -4.99 -1.59
N LEU A 12 1.41 -6.26 -1.25
CA LEU A 12 2.29 -7.22 -1.91
C LEU A 12 1.44 -8.40 -2.44
N GLU A 13 0.93 -8.22 -3.65
CA GLU A 13 0.00 -9.16 -4.29
C GLU A 13 0.57 -9.68 -5.62
N ASP A 14 0.50 -10.99 -5.82
CA ASP A 14 1.01 -11.69 -7.02
C ASP A 14 0.10 -11.49 -8.25
N ASP A 15 -1.21 -11.40 -8.03
CA ASP A 15 -2.17 -11.05 -9.08
C ASP A 15 -2.16 -9.54 -9.37
N VAL A 16 -1.74 -9.18 -10.59
CA VAL A 16 -1.62 -7.80 -11.05
C VAL A 16 -2.97 -7.08 -11.10
N TRP A 17 -4.02 -7.77 -11.54
CA TRP A 17 -5.34 -7.17 -11.68
C TRP A 17 -5.97 -6.93 -10.31
N TYR A 18 -5.93 -7.94 -9.43
CA TYR A 18 -6.45 -7.82 -8.08
C TYR A 18 -5.72 -6.74 -7.28
N GLY A 19 -4.38 -6.75 -7.32
CA GLY A 19 -3.58 -5.74 -6.61
C GLY A 19 -3.84 -4.31 -7.13
N SER A 20 -4.07 -4.14 -8.44
CA SER A 20 -4.41 -2.83 -9.01
C SER A 20 -5.81 -2.36 -8.59
N MET A 21 -6.78 -3.26 -8.62
CA MET A 21 -8.14 -3.02 -8.14
C MET A 21 -8.14 -2.62 -6.66
N LEU A 22 -7.45 -3.39 -5.81
CA LEU A 22 -7.34 -3.15 -4.38
C LEU A 22 -6.66 -1.80 -4.09
N ASN A 23 -5.54 -1.52 -4.76
CA ASN A 23 -4.86 -0.23 -4.64
C ASN A 23 -5.79 0.94 -5.01
N HIS A 24 -6.54 0.82 -6.10
CA HIS A 24 -7.51 1.84 -6.51
C HIS A 24 -8.58 2.08 -5.44
N TYR A 25 -9.26 1.02 -4.97
CA TYR A 25 -10.33 1.14 -3.98
C TYR A 25 -9.83 1.72 -2.65
N LEU A 26 -8.69 1.27 -2.13
CA LEU A 26 -8.13 1.80 -0.89
C LEU A 26 -7.71 3.26 -1.02
N SER A 27 -7.19 3.66 -2.20
CA SER A 27 -6.80 5.04 -2.47
C SER A 27 -7.98 6.01 -2.55
N LEU A 28 -9.23 5.53 -2.64
CA LEU A 28 -10.42 6.39 -2.58
C LEU A 28 -10.61 7.02 -1.20
N ASN A 29 -10.07 6.40 -0.14
CA ASN A 29 -10.07 7.01 1.18
C ASN A 29 -8.86 7.95 1.32
N PRO A 30 -9.07 9.27 1.46
CA PRO A 30 -7.97 10.24 1.58
C PRO A 30 -7.16 10.09 2.88
N ASP A 31 -7.65 9.32 3.86
CA ASP A 31 -6.95 8.99 5.09
C ASP A 31 -5.96 7.83 4.92
N TYR A 32 -5.91 7.18 3.75
CA TYR A 32 -5.01 6.06 3.51
C TYR A 32 -3.83 6.47 2.63
N GLU A 33 -2.61 6.11 3.03
CA GLU A 33 -1.43 6.13 2.17
C GLU A 33 -1.17 4.71 1.68
N VAL A 34 -1.57 4.44 0.44
CA VAL A 34 -1.50 3.10 -0.15
C VAL A 34 -0.31 3.01 -1.10
N ARG A 35 0.47 1.93 -0.99
CA ARG A 35 1.56 1.62 -1.92
C ARG A 35 1.56 0.14 -2.30
N ARG A 36 1.47 -0.14 -3.61
CA ARG A 36 1.60 -1.48 -4.16
C ARG A 36 3.03 -1.80 -4.57
N PHE A 37 3.45 -3.04 -4.35
CA PHE A 37 4.74 -3.59 -4.76
C PHE A 37 4.52 -4.77 -5.70
N GLU A 38 5.30 -4.82 -6.78
CA GLU A 38 5.26 -5.91 -7.77
C GLU A 38 6.26 -7.03 -7.48
N SER A 39 7.13 -6.83 -6.48
CA SER A 39 8.09 -7.85 -6.07
C SER A 39 8.37 -7.77 -4.58
N SER A 40 8.62 -8.93 -3.97
CA SER A 40 9.00 -9.02 -2.55
C SER A 40 10.29 -8.24 -2.27
N LYS A 41 11.22 -8.18 -3.23
CA LYS A 41 12.46 -7.40 -3.10
C LYS A 41 12.16 -5.90 -2.92
N ALA A 42 11.25 -5.34 -3.71
CA ALA A 42 10.85 -3.94 -3.59
C ALA A 42 10.11 -3.70 -2.27
N PHE A 43 9.23 -4.62 -1.87
CA PHE A 43 8.52 -4.55 -0.59
C PHE A 43 9.47 -4.55 0.61
N PHE A 44 10.39 -5.52 0.71
CA PHE A 44 11.37 -5.58 1.81
C PHE A 44 12.31 -4.37 1.80
N GLY A 45 12.62 -3.83 0.62
CA GLY A 45 13.36 -2.57 0.48
C GLY A 45 12.66 -1.37 1.09
N ALA A 46 11.32 -1.36 1.11
CA ALA A 46 10.50 -0.28 1.67
C ALA A 46 9.98 -0.55 3.09
N LEU A 47 10.13 -1.77 3.63
CA LEU A 47 9.55 -2.17 4.92
C LEU A 47 10.03 -1.31 6.10
N HIS A 48 11.20 -0.68 5.98
CA HIS A 48 11.71 0.30 6.93
C HIS A 48 10.82 1.55 7.10
N GLU A 49 9.91 1.81 6.15
CA GLU A 49 8.92 2.88 6.21
C GLU A 49 7.75 2.58 7.16
N LYS A 50 7.75 1.39 7.80
CA LYS A 50 6.81 0.95 8.84
C LYS A 50 5.35 1.13 8.43
N PRO A 51 4.84 0.35 7.47
CA PRO A 51 3.40 0.32 7.19
C PRO A 51 2.63 -0.15 8.42
N ASP A 52 1.41 0.37 8.58
CA ASP A 52 0.49 -0.06 9.63
C ASP A 52 -0.20 -1.38 9.26
N VAL A 53 -0.41 -1.60 7.95
CA VAL A 53 -1.04 -2.78 7.39
C VAL A 53 -0.24 -3.28 6.18
N VAL A 54 -0.07 -4.61 6.11
CA VAL A 54 0.45 -5.31 4.94
C VAL A 54 -0.58 -6.34 4.52
N THR A 55 -0.90 -6.37 3.24
CA THR A 55 -1.74 -7.38 2.59
C THR A 55 -1.05 -7.90 1.36
#